data_AF-A0A2T2SGI2-F1
#
_entry.id   AF-A0A2T2SGI2-F1
#
_cell.length_a   1.000
_cell.length_b   1.000
_cell.length_c   1.000
_cell.angle_alpha   90.00
_cell.angle_beta   90.00
_cell.angle_gamma   90.00
#
_symmetry.space_group_name_H-M   'P 1'
#
loop_
_entity.id
_entity.type
_entity.pdbx_description
1 polymer ?
#
loop_
_entity_poly.entity_id
_entity_poly.type
_entity_poly.pdbx_seq_one_letter_code
_entity_poly.pdbx_strand_id
1 'polypeptide(L)'
;MGHLMRPAVYGAYHGVYNLSNPEGPLKPYDVVGNVCEGGDVFARQRPVQQIREGDLLAVLDAGAYGMAMASTYNLRPLPAEVMIRPDGRLDLARRRRPPEELIDALLEAEETAATRSPTAPASPAAY
;
A
#
# COMPACT_ATOMS: atom_id res chain seq x y z
N MET A 1 -5.89 -3.26 0.45
CA MET A 1 -6.31 -2.15 -0.45
C MET A 1 -5.39 -0.96 -0.24
N GLY A 2 -5.11 -0.60 1.02
CA GLY A 2 -4.28 0.55 1.39
C GLY A 2 -2.86 0.62 0.78
N HIS A 3 -2.23 -0.47 0.35
CA HIS A 3 -0.89 -0.39 -0.27
C HIS A 3 -0.90 -0.22 -1.79
N LEU A 4 -1.98 -0.58 -2.46
CA LEU A 4 -2.16 -0.42 -3.90
C LEU A 4 -3.66 -0.29 -4.17
N MET A 5 -4.15 0.95 -4.16
CA MET A 5 -5.58 1.24 -4.25
C MET A 5 -6.14 1.16 -5.68
N ARG A 6 -5.27 1.20 -6.71
CA ARG A 6 -5.69 1.31 -8.12
C ARG A 6 -6.69 0.24 -8.58
N PRO A 7 -6.55 -1.06 -8.23
CA PRO A 7 -7.55 -2.07 -8.61
C PRO A 7 -8.94 -1.77 -8.02
N ALA A 8 -9.00 -1.29 -6.78
CA ALA A 8 -10.26 -1.04 -6.09
C ALA A 8 -10.91 0.28 -6.51
N VAL A 9 -10.11 1.33 -6.71
CA VAL A 9 -10.62 2.68 -7.06
C VAL A 9 -10.90 2.81 -8.56
N TYR A 10 -10.05 2.22 -9.41
CA TYR A 10 -10.11 2.42 -10.86
C TYR A 10 -10.46 1.14 -11.64
N GLY A 11 -10.56 -0.01 -10.99
CA GLY A 11 -10.63 -1.29 -11.71
C GLY A 11 -9.34 -1.59 -12.49
N ALA A 12 -8.20 -0.98 -12.10
CA ALA A 12 -6.97 -1.09 -12.86
C ALA A 12 -6.45 -2.53 -12.91
N TYR A 13 -6.04 -2.97 -14.10
CA TYR A 13 -5.38 -4.25 -14.27
C TYR A 13 -3.91 -4.16 -13.84
N HIS A 14 -3.50 -5.09 -13.00
CA HIS A 14 -2.10 -5.36 -12.66
C HIS A 14 -1.81 -6.84 -12.89
N GLY A 15 -0.70 -7.20 -13.55
CA GLY A 15 -0.26 -8.59 -13.66
C GLY A 15 0.04 -9.19 -12.28
N VAL A 16 -0.24 -10.48 -12.07
CA VAL A 16 0.16 -11.21 -10.86
C VAL A 16 0.97 -12.43 -11.27
N TYR A 17 2.13 -12.62 -10.63
CA TYR A 17 3.07 -13.68 -10.96
C TYR A 17 3.58 -14.35 -9.69
N ASN A 18 3.68 -15.69 -9.68
CA ASN A 18 4.26 -16.42 -8.54
C ASN A 18 5.77 -16.55 -8.73
N LEU A 19 6.54 -15.81 -7.91
CA LEU A 19 8.00 -15.85 -7.92
C LEU A 19 8.56 -17.14 -7.30
N SER A 20 7.82 -17.78 -6.39
CA SER A 20 8.24 -19.04 -5.75
C SER A 20 7.98 -20.26 -6.62
N ASN A 21 7.08 -20.17 -7.59
CA ASN A 21 6.69 -21.28 -8.48
C ASN A 21 6.47 -20.82 -9.93
N PRO A 22 7.51 -20.27 -10.60
CA PRO A 22 7.37 -19.63 -11.91
C PRO A 22 6.95 -20.57 -13.05
N GLU A 23 7.24 -21.86 -12.92
CA GLU A 23 6.91 -22.90 -13.91
C GLU A 23 5.64 -23.69 -13.55
N GLY A 24 4.97 -23.31 -12.45
CA GLY A 24 3.76 -23.98 -12.00
C GLY A 24 2.60 -23.87 -13.01
N PRO A 25 1.70 -24.86 -13.07
CA PRO A 25 0.54 -24.79 -13.95
C PRO A 25 -0.34 -23.60 -13.57
N LEU A 26 -0.89 -22.92 -14.56
CA LEU A 26 -1.79 -21.79 -14.36
C LEU A 26 -3.13 -22.26 -13.80
N LYS A 27 -3.61 -21.57 -12.76
CA LYS A 27 -4.94 -21.78 -12.17
C LYS A 27 -5.62 -20.41 -11.97
N PRO A 28 -6.96 -20.35 -12.06
CA PRO A 28 -7.69 -19.12 -11.81
C PRO A 28 -7.71 -18.80 -10.31
N TYR A 29 -7.34 -17.58 -9.95
CA TYR A 29 -7.37 -17.08 -8.58
C TYR A 29 -8.00 -15.69 -8.48
N ASP A 30 -8.72 -15.47 -7.40
CA ASP A 30 -8.95 -14.13 -6.86
C ASP A 30 -7.82 -13.83 -5.88
N VAL A 31 -7.06 -12.77 -6.13
CA VAL A 31 -5.93 -12.34 -5.30
C VAL A 31 -6.40 -11.18 -4.46
N VAL A 32 -6.59 -11.43 -3.16
CA VAL A 32 -7.15 -10.49 -2.20
C VAL A 32 -6.12 -10.07 -1.17
N GLY A 33 -6.32 -8.90 -0.59
CA GLY A 33 -5.52 -8.45 0.54
C GLY A 33 -6.04 -8.95 1.88
N ASN A 34 -5.46 -8.42 2.95
CA ASN A 34 -5.74 -8.80 4.33
C ASN A 34 -6.46 -7.69 5.11
N VAL A 35 -7.17 -6.81 4.40
CA VAL A 35 -8.08 -5.82 4.99
C VAL A 35 -9.48 -6.41 5.06
N CYS A 36 -10.21 -6.11 6.13
CA CYS A 36 -11.60 -6.50 6.32
C CYS A 36 -12.53 -5.62 5.46
N GLU A 37 -12.36 -5.68 4.14
CA GLU A 37 -13.12 -4.89 3.18
C GLU A 37 -13.33 -5.70 1.90
N GLY A 38 -14.57 -5.78 1.41
CA GLY A 38 -14.91 -6.57 0.22
C GLY A 38 -14.25 -6.04 -1.06
N GLY A 39 -13.87 -4.76 -1.05
CA GLY A 39 -13.09 -4.11 -2.11
C GLY A 39 -11.59 -4.39 -2.07
N ASP A 40 -11.06 -5.11 -1.07
CA ASP A 40 -9.62 -5.43 -0.99
C ASP A 40 -9.21 -6.56 -1.95
N VAL A 41 -9.29 -6.27 -3.25
CA VAL A 41 -9.02 -7.23 -4.31
C VAL A 41 -8.00 -6.64 -5.27
N PHE A 42 -6.86 -7.32 -5.44
CA PHE A 42 -5.82 -6.94 -6.39
C PHE A 42 -6.08 -7.50 -7.79
N ALA A 43 -6.63 -8.72 -7.87
CA ALA A 43 -6.99 -9.37 -9.13
C ALA A 43 -8.20 -10.30 -8.94
N ARG A 44 -9.07 -10.38 -9.95
CA ARG A 44 -10.19 -11.33 -10.01
C ARG A 44 -10.00 -12.29 -11.16
N GLN A 45 -10.29 -13.57 -10.92
CA GLN A 45 -10.27 -14.68 -11.88
C GLN A 45 -9.03 -14.70 -12.76
N ARG A 46 -7.86 -14.45 -12.17
CA ARG A 46 -6.62 -14.32 -12.92
C ARG A 46 -5.91 -15.68 -13.03
N PRO A 47 -5.45 -16.09 -14.22
CA PRO A 47 -4.54 -17.21 -14.33
C PRO A 47 -3.20 -16.82 -13.71
N VAL A 48 -2.83 -17.48 -12.62
CA VAL A 48 -1.54 -17.34 -11.93
C VAL A 48 -0.96 -18.74 -11.75
N GLN A 49 0.37 -18.86 -11.76
CA GLN A 49 1.01 -20.14 -11.48
C GLN A 49 0.57 -20.64 -10.11
N GLN A 50 0.32 -21.95 -10.00
CA GLN A 50 -0.21 -22.58 -8.79
C GLN A 50 0.42 -22.01 -7.52
N ILE A 51 -0.45 -21.49 -6.65
CA ILE A 51 -0.08 -20.81 -5.40
C ILE A 51 -0.19 -21.79 -4.24
N ARG A 52 0.78 -21.73 -3.33
CA ARG A 52 0.81 -22.43 -2.03
C ARG A 52 1.00 -21.42 -0.91
N GLU A 53 0.69 -21.82 0.32
CA GLU A 53 0.99 -21.01 1.49
C GLU A 53 2.50 -20.74 1.58
N GLY A 54 2.87 -19.49 1.84
CA GLY A 54 4.27 -19.05 1.87
C GLY A 54 4.87 -18.63 0.53
N ASP A 55 4.17 -18.82 -0.59
CA ASP A 55 4.64 -18.35 -1.90
C ASP A 55 4.70 -16.81 -1.97
N LEU A 56 5.70 -16.31 -2.69
CA LEU A 56 5.87 -14.88 -2.94
C LEU A 56 5.23 -14.51 -4.28
N LEU A 57 4.25 -13.61 -4.25
CA LEU A 57 3.58 -13.10 -5.44
C LEU A 57 4.06 -11.70 -5.78
N ALA A 58 4.37 -11.46 -7.05
CA ALA A 58 4.63 -10.14 -7.59
C ALA A 58 3.33 -9.57 -8.17
N VAL A 59 3.00 -8.34 -7.78
CA VAL A 59 1.99 -7.51 -8.46
C VAL A 59 2.73 -6.51 -9.34
N LEU A 60 2.58 -6.66 -10.65
CA LEU A 60 3.33 -5.91 -11.65
C LEU A 60 2.76 -4.51 -11.85
N ASP A 61 3.51 -3.62 -12.52
CA ASP A 61 3.07 -2.28 -12.90
C ASP A 61 2.64 -1.37 -11.72
N ALA A 62 3.18 -1.62 -10.53
CA ALA A 62 2.85 -0.91 -9.30
C ALA A 62 3.69 0.38 -9.05
N GLY A 63 4.63 0.71 -9.95
CA GLY A 63 5.58 1.81 -9.77
C GLY A 63 4.97 3.22 -9.84
N ALA A 64 3.88 3.40 -10.57
CA ALA A 64 3.17 4.67 -10.68
C ALA A 64 1.82 4.60 -9.96
N TYR A 65 1.51 5.62 -9.16
CA TYR A 65 0.27 5.70 -8.37
C TYR A 65 0.03 4.48 -7.46
N GLY A 66 1.10 3.75 -7.09
CA GLY A 66 1.10 2.74 -6.04
C GLY A 66 1.33 3.40 -4.69
N MET A 67 2.59 3.53 -4.29
CA MET A 67 2.97 4.16 -3.01
C MET A 67 2.43 5.59 -2.84
N ALA A 68 2.36 6.37 -3.91
CA ALA A 68 1.83 7.74 -3.88
C ALA A 68 0.35 7.81 -3.45
N MET A 69 -0.38 6.70 -3.60
CA MET A 69 -1.77 6.56 -3.14
C MET A 69 -1.87 5.62 -1.94
N ALA A 70 -0.77 5.22 -1.32
CA ALA A 70 -0.84 4.27 -0.21
C ALA A 70 -1.29 4.96 1.08
N SER A 71 -2.06 4.24 1.90
CA SER A 71 -2.59 4.70 3.17
C SER A 71 -2.25 3.74 4.30
N THR A 72 -2.30 4.26 5.53
CA THR A 72 -2.16 3.47 6.77
C THR A 72 -3.50 2.95 7.26
N TYR A 73 -4.45 2.71 6.36
CA TYR A 73 -5.77 2.15 6.67
C TYR A 73 -5.64 0.84 7.44
N ASN A 74 -6.50 0.64 8.45
CA ASN A 74 -6.41 -0.44 9.45
C ASN A 74 -5.07 -0.49 10.20
N LEU A 75 -4.45 0.68 10.46
CA LEU A 75 -3.18 0.82 11.17
C LEU A 75 -2.06 -0.04 10.57
N ARG A 76 -2.08 -0.24 9.25
CA ARG A 76 -1.06 -1.01 8.55
C ARG A 76 0.09 -0.09 8.14
N PRO A 77 1.33 -0.36 8.57
CA PRO A 77 2.47 0.42 8.11
C PRO A 77 2.72 0.24 6.62
N LEU A 78 3.05 1.34 5.95
CA LEU A 78 3.43 1.35 4.54
C LEU A 78 4.62 0.41 4.29
N PRO A 79 4.66 -0.29 3.13
CA PRO A 79 5.74 -1.21 2.83
C PRO A 79 7.06 -0.47 2.60
N ALA A 80 8.17 -1.22 2.67
CA ALA A 80 9.48 -0.72 2.28
C ALA A 80 9.56 -0.57 0.75
N GLU A 81 10.43 0.32 0.28
CA GLU A 81 10.77 0.45 -1.13
C GLU A 81 12.25 0.20 -1.31
N VAL A 82 12.58 -0.71 -2.24
CA VAL A 82 13.97 -1.08 -2.55
C VAL A 82 14.20 -0.82 -4.03
N MET A 83 15.29 -0.13 -4.35
CA MET A 83 15.75 0.08 -5.70
C MET A 83 16.88 -0.91 -6.00
N ILE A 84 16.71 -1.69 -7.06
CA ILE A 84 17.75 -2.57 -7.59
C ILE A 84 18.59 -1.76 -8.58
N ARG A 85 19.90 -1.67 -8.33
CA ARG A 85 20.85 -0.96 -9.19
C ARG A 85 21.27 -1.83 -10.39
N PRO A 86 21.84 -1.22 -11.45
CA PRO A 86 22.33 -1.98 -12.61
C PRO A 86 23.38 -3.05 -12.28
N ASP A 87 24.13 -2.88 -11.19
CA ASP A 87 25.12 -3.83 -10.67
C ASP A 87 24.51 -4.92 -9.75
N GLY A 88 23.19 -4.92 -9.58
CA GLY A 88 22.46 -5.85 -8.71
C GLY A 88 22.39 -5.43 -7.24
N ARG A 89 23.02 -4.32 -6.84
CA ARG A 89 22.98 -3.84 -5.46
C ARG A 89 21.58 -3.35 -5.07
N LEU A 90 21.18 -3.62 -3.84
CA LEU A 90 19.88 -3.20 -3.28
C LEU A 90 20.04 -1.92 -2.46
N ASP A 91 19.36 -0.86 -2.84
CA ASP A 91 19.25 0.39 -2.08
C ASP A 91 17.88 0.49 -1.42
N LEU A 92 17.85 0.59 -0.09
CA LEU A 92 16.62 0.87 0.65
C LEU A 92 16.22 2.34 0.42
N ALA A 93 15.32 2.58 -0.51
CA ALA A 93 14.80 3.91 -0.82
C ALA A 93 13.82 4.41 0.26
N ARG A 94 13.03 3.49 0.82
CA ARG A 94 12.11 3.78 1.94
C ARG A 94 12.10 2.62 2.93
N ARG A 95 12.35 2.91 4.21
CA ARG A 95 12.21 1.92 5.28
C ARG A 95 10.72 1.72 5.62
N ARG A 96 10.32 0.47 5.87
CA ARG A 96 9.04 0.17 6.52
C ARG A 96 9.11 0.58 7.98
N ARG A 97 8.17 1.43 8.41
CA ARG A 97 7.99 1.76 9.83
C ARG A 97 7.38 0.56 10.57
N PRO A 98 7.84 0.23 11.78
CA PRO A 98 7.16 -0.75 12.62
C PRO A 98 5.82 -0.16 13.11
N PRO A 99 4.84 -1.00 13.51
CA PRO A 99 3.53 -0.54 13.97
C PRO A 99 3.59 0.50 15.10
N GLU A 100 4.54 0.37 16.01
CA GLU A 100 4.72 1.24 17.17
C GLU A 100 5.04 2.68 16.70
N GLU A 101 6.01 2.83 15.79
CA GLU A 101 6.38 4.13 15.20
C GLU A 101 5.23 4.76 14.39
N LEU A 102 4.32 3.93 13.82
CA LEU A 102 3.12 4.45 13.19
C LEU A 102 2.15 5.02 14.23
N ILE A 103 1.96 4.33 15.36
CA ILE A 103 1.08 4.78 16.44
C ILE A 103 1.62 6.07 17.05
N ASP A 104 2.91 6.12 17.37
CA ASP A 104 3.55 7.31 17.94
C ASP A 104 3.36 8.53 17.01
N ALA A 105 3.61 8.37 15.71
CA ALA A 105 3.42 9.43 14.73
C ALA A 105 1.96 9.93 14.62
N LEU A 106 0.97 9.06 14.88
CA LEU A 106 -0.44 9.47 14.89
C LEU A 106 -0.77 10.27 16.16
N LEU A 107 -0.27 9.85 17.31
CA LEU A 107 -0.45 10.57 18.57
C LEU A 107 0.19 11.96 18.51
N GLU A 108 1.43 12.06 18.01
CA GLU A 108 2.12 13.34 17.82
C GLU A 108 1.37 14.29 16.86
N ALA A 109 0.77 13.73 15.80
CA ALA A 109 -0.01 14.51 14.84
C ALA A 109 -1.29 15.08 15.47
N GLU A 110 -1.97 14.31 16.33
CA GLU A 110 -3.15 14.76 17.09
C GLU A 110 -2.79 15.86 18.09
N GLU A 111 -1.68 15.72 18.83
CA GLU A 111 -1.20 16.76 19.76
C GLU A 111 -0.84 18.07 19.03
N THR A 112 -0.19 17.94 17.87
CA THR A 112 0.15 19.09 17.02
C THR A 112 -1.11 19.76 16.49
N ALA A 113 -2.13 18.99 16.11
CA ALA A 113 -3.42 19.52 15.65
C ALA A 113 -4.18 20.23 16.78
N ALA A 114 -4.21 19.65 17.97
CA ALA A 114 -4.85 20.23 19.15
C ALA A 114 -4.22 21.57 19.56
N THR A 115 -2.90 21.72 19.40
CA THR A 115 -2.17 22.94 19.74
C THR A 115 -2.37 24.07 18.72
N ARG A 116 -2.88 23.75 17.51
CA ARG A 116 -3.14 24.71 16.41
C ARG A 116 -4.56 25.31 16.40
N SER A 117 -5.32 25.20 17.49
CA SER A 117 -6.70 25.73 17.58
C SER A 117 -6.78 27.22 17.19
N PRO A 118 -7.68 27.61 16.24
CA PRO A 118 -7.79 28.99 15.78
C PRO A 118 -8.68 29.81 16.72
N THR A 119 -8.11 30.35 17.79
CA THR A 119 -8.71 31.47 18.54
C THR A 119 -8.06 32.79 18.12
N ALA A 120 -8.18 33.14 16.84
CA ALA A 120 -7.98 34.53 16.40
C ALA A 120 -9.37 35.14 16.15
N PRO A 121 -9.76 36.23 16.85
CA PRO A 121 -11.05 36.86 16.58
C PRO A 121 -11.06 37.37 15.13
N ALA A 122 -12.12 37.03 14.40
CA ALA A 122 -12.34 37.57 13.06
C ALA A 122 -12.37 39.10 13.17
N SER A 123 -11.40 39.76 12.53
CA SER A 123 -11.41 41.22 12.37
C SER A 123 -12.74 41.60 11.69
N PRO A 124 -13.53 42.52 12.26
CA PRO A 124 -14.75 42.95 11.59
C PRO A 124 -14.33 43.69 10.32
N ALA A 125 -14.68 43.13 9.17
CA ALA A 125 -14.55 43.82 7.90
C ALA A 125 -15.42 45.09 7.96
N ALA A 126 -14.78 46.24 7.89
CA ALA A 126 -15.45 47.52 7.73
C ALA A 126 -16.19 47.53 6.38
N TYR A 127 -17.48 47.84 6.43
CA TYR A 127 -18.30 48.24 5.30
C TYR A 127 -18.03 49.70 4.95
#